data_AF-A0A410YID1-F1
#
_entry.id   AF-A0A410YID1-F1
#
_cell.length_a   1.000
_cell.length_b   1.000
_cell.length_c   1.000
_cell.angle_alpha   90.00
_cell.angle_beta   90.00
_cell.angle_gamma   90.00
#
_symmetry.space_group_name_H-M   'P 1'
#
loop_
_entity.id
_entity.type
_entity.pdbx_description
1 polymer ?
#
loop_
_entity_poly.entity_id
_entity_poly.type
_entity_poly.pdbx_seq_one_letter_code
_entity_poly.pdbx_strand_id
1 'polypeptide(L)' 'MNQSIPRELRIALWVIGGVLAVLAVVNGVLLLPDGSDNWWIIISLLVSSGVCLTIAAVNTKR' A
#
# COMPACT_ATOMS: atom_id res chain seq x y z
N MET A 1 2.19 3.84 -28.96
CA MET A 1 1.16 4.36 -28.04
C MET A 1 1.77 4.51 -26.65
N ASN A 2 2.20 5.72 -26.28
CA ASN A 2 2.82 6.00 -24.98
C ASN A 2 1.78 6.77 -24.15
N GLN A 3 0.84 6.04 -23.54
CA GLN A 3 -0.19 6.66 -22.69
C GLN A 3 0.46 7.08 -21.37
N SER A 4 0.54 8.39 -21.15
CA SER A 4 0.93 8.96 -19.87
C SER A 4 -0.15 8.65 -18.84
N ILE A 5 0.28 8.14 -17.68
CA ILE A 5 -0.65 7.82 -16.59
C ILE A 5 -1.21 9.14 -16.04
N PRO A 6 -2.55 9.32 -15.98
CA PRO A 6 -3.16 10.55 -15.54
C PRO A 6 -2.80 10.85 -14.07
N ARG A 7 -2.56 12.13 -13.76
CA ARG A 7 -2.14 12.60 -12.43
C ARG A 7 -3.10 12.15 -11.32
N GLU A 8 -4.40 12.09 -11.63
CA GLU A 8 -5.46 11.57 -10.76
C GLU A 8 -5.20 10.12 -10.32
N LEU A 9 -4.79 9.24 -11.25
CA LEU A 9 -4.48 7.84 -10.93
C LEU A 9 -3.26 7.74 -10.02
N ARG A 10 -2.27 8.62 -10.18
CA ARG A 10 -1.10 8.67 -9.31
C ARG A 10 -1.48 9.06 -7.88
N ILE A 11 -2.33 10.08 -7.72
CA ILE A 11 -2.81 10.53 -6.41
C ILE A 11 -3.63 9.41 -5.77
N ALA A 12 -4.53 8.77 -6.52
CA ALA A 12 -5.30 7.63 -6.04
C ALA A 12 -4.39 6.49 -5.54
N LEU A 13 -3.32 6.15 -6.27
CA LEU A 13 -2.36 5.12 -5.85
C LEU A 13 -1.60 5.50 -4.57
N TRP A 14 -1.22 6.77 -4.41
CA TRP A 14 -0.61 7.26 -3.16
C TRP A 14 -1.58 7.15 -1.98
N VAL A 15 -2.84 7.53 -2.17
CA VAL A 15 -3.87 7.47 -1.13
C VAL A 15 -4.15 6.02 -0.75
N ILE A 16 -4.37 5.13 -1.74
CA ILE A 16 -4.65 3.70 -1.50
C ILE A 16 -3.45 3.04 -0.82
N GLY A 17 -2.23 3.28 -1.31
CA GLY A 17 -1.00 2.76 -0.69
C GLY A 17 -0.83 3.23 0.75
N GLY A 18 -1.09 4.52 1.02
CA GLY A 18 -1.05 5.08 2.37
C GLY A 18 -2.09 4.46 3.31
N VAL A 19 -3.34 4.31 2.85
CA VAL A 19 -4.41 3.68 3.64
C VAL A 19 -4.08 2.22 3.95
N LEU A 20 -3.57 1.46 2.98
CA LEU A 20 -3.13 0.07 3.20
C LEU A 20 -1.99 0.00 4.22
N ALA A 21 -1.03 0.92 4.17
CA ALA A 21 0.06 0.98 5.15
C ALA A 21 -0.46 1.29 6.56
N VAL A 22 -1.37 2.25 6.71
CA VAL A 22 -2.00 2.57 8.01
C VAL A 22 -2.77 1.37 8.54
N LEU A 23 -3.56 0.71 7.70
CA LEU A 23 -4.28 -0.52 8.08
C LEU A 23 -3.32 -1.62 8.51
N ALA A 24 -2.20 -1.82 7.82
CA ALA A 24 -1.21 -2.80 8.21
C ALA A 24 -0.60 -2.50 9.58
N VAL A 25 -0.27 -1.23 9.87
CA VAL A 25 0.25 -0.81 11.18
C VAL A 25 -0.79 -0.98 12.28
N VAL A 26 -2.03 -0.54 12.06
CA VAL A 26 -3.11 -0.66 13.05
C VAL A 26 -3.39 -2.14 13.35
N ASN A 27 -3.49 -2.98 12.32
CA ASN A 27 -3.65 -4.42 12.50
C ASN A 27 -2.42 -5.04 13.19
N GLY A 28 -1.21 -4.60 12.85
CA GLY A 28 0.01 -5.06 13.51
C GLY A 28 0.12 -4.66 14.98
N VAL A 29 -0.39 -3.51 15.38
CA VAL A 29 -0.38 -3.10 16.80
C VAL A 29 -1.48 -3.81 17.58
N LEU A 30 -2.65 -4.05 16.97
CA LEU A 30 -3.81 -4.63 17.63
C LEU A 30 -3.83 -6.16 17.65
N LEU A 31 -3.38 -6.84 16.59
CA LEU A 31 -3.55 -8.29 16.40
C LEU A 31 -2.30 -9.13 16.73
N LEU A 32 -1.14 -8.49 16.79
CA LEU A 32 0.14 -9.15 17.11
C LEU A 32 0.30 -9.56 18.59
N PRO A 33 -0.25 -8.84 19.60
CA PRO A 33 -0.13 -9.26 20.99
C PRO A 33 -0.95 -10.51 21.33
N ASP A 34 -2.03 -10.78 20.60
CA ASP A 34 -2.91 -11.94 20.86
C ASP A 34 -2.36 -13.26 20.30
N GLY A 35 -1.18 -13.27 19.67
CA GLY A 35 -0.63 -14.47 19.05
C GLY A 35 -1.51 -15.00 17.91
N SER A 36 -2.29 -14.11 17.26
CA SER A 36 -3.26 -14.51 16.25
C SER A 36 -2.57 -14.99 14.97
N ASP A 37 -3.08 -16.09 14.40
CA ASP A 37 -2.66 -16.65 13.10
C ASP A 37 -2.80 -15.67 11.93
N ASN A 38 -3.30 -14.45 12.15
CA ASN A 38 -3.59 -13.43 11.15
C ASN A 38 -2.37 -12.60 10.72
N TRP A 39 -1.16 -12.94 11.16
CA TRP A 39 0.08 -12.22 10.79
C TRP A 39 0.32 -12.16 9.27
N TRP A 40 -0.14 -13.17 8.52
CA TRP A 40 -0.07 -13.19 7.04
C TRP A 40 -0.90 -12.06 6.42
N ILE A 41 -2.03 -11.66 7.02
CA ILE A 41 -2.86 -10.55 6.56
C ILE A 41 -2.06 -9.25 6.62
N ILE A 42 -1.33 -9.02 7.72
CA ILE A 42 -0.49 -7.83 7.91
C ILE A 42 0.61 -7.78 6.84
N ILE A 43 1.25 -8.92 6.55
CA ILE A 43 2.27 -9.01 5.50
C ILE A 43 1.67 -8.75 4.11
N SER A 44 0.52 -9.33 3.79
CA SER A 44 -0.16 -9.07 2.52
C SER A 44 -0.52 -7.59 2.32
N LEU A 45 -0.96 -6.91 3.40
CA LEU A 45 -1.25 -5.48 3.38
C LEU A 45 0.03 -4.65 3.19
N LEU A 46 1.12 -5.01 3.87
CA LEU A 46 2.43 -4.35 3.71
C LEU A 46 2.95 -4.48 2.28
N VAL A 47 2.97 -5.69 1.73
CA VAL A 47 3.42 -5.92 0.35
C VAL A 47 2.55 -5.15 -0.65
N SER A 48 1.23 -5.20 -0.50
CA SER A 48 0.31 -4.45 -1.36
C SER A 48 0.53 -2.94 -1.27
N SER A 49 0.76 -2.40 -0.07
CA SER A 49 1.07 -0.98 0.12
C SER A 49 2.38 -0.59 -0.57
N GLY A 50 3.41 -1.43 -0.44
CA GLY A 50 4.73 -1.22 -1.05
C GLY A 50 4.67 -1.22 -2.58
N VAL A 51 3.92 -2.15 -3.17
CA VAL A 51 3.71 -2.18 -4.63
C VAL A 51 2.98 -0.93 -5.10
N CYS A 52 1.91 -0.52 -4.40
CA CYS A 52 1.13 0.68 -4.73
C CYS A 52 2.00 1.94 -4.69
N LEU A 53 2.79 2.10 -3.63
CA LEU A 53 3.73 3.21 -3.44
C LEU A 53 4.85 3.19 -4.48
N THR A 54 5.39 2.02 -4.80
CA THR A 54 6.45 1.87 -5.80
C THR A 54 5.94 2.28 -7.18
N ILE A 55 4.77 1.78 -7.60
CA ILE A 55 4.15 2.15 -8.89
C ILE A 55 3.88 3.66 -8.95
N ALA A 56 3.40 4.26 -7.86
CA ALA A 56 3.17 5.70 -7.78
C ALA A 56 4.48 6.51 -7.85
N ALA A 57 5.57 5.99 -7.25
CA ALA A 57 6.88 6.61 -7.23
C ALA A 57 7.59 6.52 -8.60
N VAL A 58 7.64 5.34 -9.24
CA VAL A 58 8.26 5.21 -10.58
C VAL A 58 7.49 5.96 -11.66
N ASN A 59 6.16 6.13 -11.52
CA ASN A 59 5.39 7.00 -12.40
C ASN A 59 5.63 8.50 -12.22
N THR A 60 6.43 8.92 -11.24
CA THR A 60 6.72 10.34 -11.02
C THR A 60 7.74 10.89 -12.04
N LYS A 61 8.37 10.03 -12.85
CA LYS A 61 9.30 10.43 -13.91
C LYS A 61 8.80 10.03 -15.29
N ARG A 62 7.92 10.84 -15.88
CA ARG A 62 7.82 11.03 -17.34
C ARG A 62 6.92 12.22 -17.66
#